data_AF-A0A3A0A765-F1
#
_entry.id   AF-A0A3A0A765-F1
#
_cell.length_a   1.000
_cell.length_b   1.000
_cell.length_c   1.000
_cell.angle_alpha   90.00
_cell.angle_beta   90.00
_cell.angle_gamma   90.00
#
_symmetry.space_group_name_H-M   'P 1'
#
loop_
_entity.id
_entity.type
_entity.pdbx_description
1 polymer ?
#
loop_
_entity_poly.entity_id
_entity_poly.type
_entity_poly.pdbx_seq_one_letter_code
_entity_poly.pdbx_strand_id
1 'polypeptide(L)'
;YYNSSTRSTTPNRYYNGALLPVDLRASSGYPWNGASTDIINAINAGRFLMMHRGHGGPSGWGSPSFSSSHLASLSNGNRTPVVYSINCASGLFDNETLDPALQDWNYNTTVTGAYWAERILRMEGGAVGVIGDTRNSPTWANSALARGLFDATFPNVVPAYGPNSSIKRLGDILNYGKAYMVSQVGQAQTAGSVSSDASSRGMFTTC
;
A
#
# COMPACT_ATOMS: atom_id res chain seq x y z
N TYR A 1 0.24 -10.07 14.03
CA TYR A 1 -1.18 -9.78 14.29
C TYR A 1 -1.27 -8.81 15.47
N TYR A 2 -2.07 -7.75 15.37
CA TYR A 2 -2.44 -6.94 16.52
C TYR A 2 -3.42 -7.75 17.37
N ASN A 3 -2.93 -8.36 18.45
CA ASN A 3 -3.80 -9.05 19.38
C ASN A 3 -4.32 -8.04 20.41
N SER A 4 -5.59 -7.65 20.28
CA SER A 4 -6.30 -6.73 21.18
C SER A 4 -6.30 -7.20 22.64
N SER A 5 -6.14 -8.51 22.90
CA SER A 5 -6.01 -9.07 24.26
C SER A 5 -4.61 -8.91 24.87
N THR A 6 -3.57 -8.66 24.05
CA THR A 6 -2.19 -8.43 24.54
C THR A 6 -1.77 -6.96 24.55
N ARG A 7 -2.49 -6.09 23.82
CA ARG A 7 -2.19 -4.65 23.65
C ARG A 7 -0.72 -4.36 23.26
N SER A 8 0.03 -5.36 22.79
CA SER A 8 1.42 -5.18 22.38
C SER A 8 1.44 -4.37 21.09
N THR A 9 1.97 -3.17 21.16
CA THR A 9 2.26 -2.32 20.00
C THR A 9 3.36 -2.91 19.11
N THR A 10 4.08 -3.92 19.61
CA THR A 10 5.17 -4.59 18.91
C THR A 10 4.77 -6.02 18.50
N PRO A 11 4.65 -6.32 17.19
CA PRO A 11 4.29 -7.63 16.71
C PRO A 11 5.46 -8.62 16.79
N ASN A 12 5.14 -9.92 16.97
CA ASN A 12 6.13 -11.01 16.93
C ASN A 12 5.78 -12.13 15.93
N ARG A 13 4.55 -12.14 15.41
CA ARG A 13 4.02 -13.18 14.53
C ARG A 13 3.21 -12.61 13.38
N TYR A 14 3.26 -13.30 12.24
CA TYR A 14 2.32 -13.17 11.15
C TYR A 14 0.90 -13.59 11.55
N TYR A 15 -0.07 -13.35 10.68
CA TYR A 15 -1.48 -13.70 10.93
C TYR A 15 -1.67 -15.22 11.14
N ASN A 16 -1.00 -16.05 10.34
CA ASN A 16 -1.03 -17.51 10.46
C ASN A 16 -0.24 -18.08 11.66
N GLY A 17 0.24 -17.24 12.58
CA GLY A 17 1.01 -17.64 13.76
C GLY A 17 2.50 -17.88 13.52
N ALA A 18 3.00 -17.86 12.28
CA ALA A 18 4.42 -17.95 11.99
C ALA A 18 5.18 -16.76 12.62
N LEU A 19 6.42 -16.99 13.08
CA LEU A 19 7.23 -15.91 13.65
C LEU A 19 7.64 -14.91 12.57
N LEU A 20 7.72 -13.64 12.94
CA LEU A 20 8.38 -12.63 12.11
C LEU A 20 9.88 -12.97 11.94
N PRO A 21 10.55 -12.43 10.91
CA PRO A 21 12.01 -12.40 10.83
C PRO A 21 12.63 -11.87 12.13
N VAL A 22 13.79 -12.41 12.53
CA VAL A 22 14.39 -12.14 13.85
C VAL A 22 14.69 -10.66 14.07
N ASP A 23 15.07 -9.97 13.00
CA ASP A 23 15.33 -8.53 12.88
C ASP A 23 14.08 -7.65 13.00
N LEU A 24 12.89 -8.25 12.96
CA LEU A 24 11.60 -7.55 13.09
C LEU A 24 10.86 -7.93 14.38
N ARG A 25 11.39 -8.83 15.21
CA ARG A 25 10.75 -9.26 16.46
C ARG A 25 10.93 -8.22 17.57
N ALA A 26 10.12 -8.32 18.62
CA ALA A 26 10.16 -7.40 19.76
C ALA A 26 11.53 -7.29 20.43
N SER A 27 12.32 -8.37 20.45
CA SER A 27 13.65 -8.40 21.06
C SER A 27 14.77 -7.85 20.18
N SER A 28 14.48 -7.48 18.93
CA SER A 28 15.51 -7.04 17.97
C SER A 28 15.94 -5.59 18.13
N GLY A 29 15.15 -4.78 18.83
CA GLY A 29 15.30 -3.33 18.85
C GLY A 29 14.68 -2.64 17.63
N TYR A 30 14.00 -3.36 16.72
CA TYR A 30 13.30 -2.74 15.60
C TYR A 30 12.20 -1.79 16.10
N PRO A 31 12.19 -0.53 15.64
CA PRO A 31 11.25 0.49 16.10
C PRO A 31 9.86 0.30 15.47
N TRP A 32 8.97 -0.40 16.18
CA TRP A 32 7.54 -0.52 15.84
C TRP A 32 6.70 0.68 16.29
N ASN A 33 7.25 1.89 16.18
CA ASN A 33 6.67 3.13 16.68
C ASN A 33 6.71 4.26 15.64
N GLY A 34 6.76 3.91 14.35
CA GLY A 34 6.78 4.89 13.27
C GLY A 34 5.63 5.89 13.38
N ALA A 35 5.91 7.14 13.03
CA ALA A 35 4.98 8.26 13.07
C ALA A 35 5.01 9.07 11.77
N SER A 36 4.07 10.01 11.63
CA SER A 36 3.98 10.92 10.47
C SER A 36 5.29 11.66 10.22
N THR A 37 5.99 12.06 11.30
CA THR A 37 7.29 12.74 11.22
C THR A 37 8.36 11.86 10.59
N ASP A 38 8.38 10.56 10.87
CA ASP A 38 9.36 9.64 10.26
C ASP A 38 9.13 9.51 8.76
N ILE A 39 7.86 9.50 8.33
CA ILE A 39 7.47 9.47 6.91
C ILE A 39 7.91 10.77 6.23
N ILE A 40 7.60 11.93 6.82
CA ILE A 40 8.01 13.24 6.30
C ILE A 40 9.53 13.29 6.15
N ASN A 41 10.27 12.90 7.19
CA ASN A 41 11.72 12.87 7.19
C ASN A 41 12.27 11.93 6.12
N ALA A 42 11.68 10.74 5.95
CA ALA A 42 12.10 9.79 4.93
C ALA A 42 11.90 10.36 3.51
N ILE A 43 10.73 10.95 3.22
CA ILE A 43 10.45 11.57 1.93
C ILE A 43 11.41 12.74 1.68
N ASN A 44 11.58 13.64 2.65
CA ASN A 44 12.47 14.80 2.55
C ASN A 44 13.94 14.42 2.36
N ALA A 45 14.39 13.34 2.99
CA ALA A 45 15.74 12.80 2.78
C ALA A 45 15.95 12.23 1.37
N GLY A 46 14.86 11.91 0.66
CA GLY A 46 14.87 11.25 -0.64
C GLY A 46 14.88 9.73 -0.49
N ARG A 47 13.88 9.07 -1.08
CA ARG A 47 13.83 7.62 -1.23
C ARG A 47 13.52 7.29 -2.68
N PHE A 48 14.07 6.19 -3.17
CA PHE A 48 13.71 5.68 -4.48
C PHE A 48 12.27 5.14 -4.48
N LEU A 49 11.91 4.39 -3.44
CA LEU A 49 10.62 3.75 -3.28
C LEU A 49 10.09 3.96 -1.86
N MET A 50 8.82 4.34 -1.74
CA MET A 50 8.06 4.32 -0.50
C MET A 50 6.95 3.27 -0.63
N MET A 51 6.71 2.51 0.43
CA MET A 51 5.59 1.57 0.46
C MET A 51 4.81 1.77 1.75
N HIS A 52 3.49 1.84 1.62
CA HIS A 52 2.58 1.80 2.75
C HIS A 52 1.57 0.69 2.56
N ARG A 53 1.38 -0.09 3.64
CA ARG A 53 0.37 -1.12 3.73
C ARG A 53 -0.30 -1.10 5.10
N GLY A 54 -1.62 -0.96 5.08
CA GLY A 54 -2.46 -0.91 6.27
C GLY A 54 -3.81 -0.34 5.90
N HIS A 55 -4.39 0.45 6.80
CA HIS A 55 -5.58 1.24 6.49
C HIS A 55 -5.23 2.47 5.68
N GLY A 56 -6.14 2.83 4.77
CA GLY A 56 -6.07 4.06 4.01
C GLY A 56 -7.47 4.59 3.71
N GLY A 57 -7.51 5.78 3.13
CA GLY A 57 -8.69 6.36 2.53
C GLY A 57 -8.31 7.51 1.60
N PRO A 58 -9.30 8.23 1.04
CA PRO A 58 -9.05 9.35 0.14
C PRO A 58 -8.20 10.47 0.75
N SER A 59 -8.15 10.56 2.09
CA SER A 59 -7.33 11.53 2.81
C SER A 59 -5.90 11.08 3.10
N GLY A 60 -5.54 9.80 2.88
CA GLY A 60 -4.20 9.24 3.06
C GLY A 60 -4.16 7.99 3.93
N TRP A 61 -3.08 7.80 4.68
CA TRP A 61 -2.78 6.59 5.44
C TRP A 61 -3.24 6.67 6.91
N GLY A 62 -3.66 5.52 7.45
CA GLY A 62 -4.14 5.39 8.83
C GLY A 62 -3.04 5.21 9.87
N SER A 63 -2.20 4.17 9.73
CA SER A 63 -1.20 3.78 10.74
C SER A 63 0.09 3.23 10.11
N PRO A 64 1.25 3.90 10.30
CA PRO A 64 1.38 5.28 10.81
C PRO A 64 0.59 6.27 9.95
N SER A 65 0.00 7.28 10.58
CA SER A 65 -0.83 8.24 9.85
C SER A 65 0.01 9.11 8.93
N PHE A 66 -0.43 9.32 7.70
CA PHE A 66 0.15 10.29 6.79
C PHE A 66 -0.91 10.72 5.79
N SER A 67 -1.48 11.88 6.06
CA SER A 67 -2.64 12.42 5.35
C SER A 67 -2.31 13.64 4.49
N SER A 68 -3.26 14.10 3.70
CA SER A 68 -3.16 15.28 2.85
C SER A 68 -2.79 16.57 3.60
N SER A 69 -3.03 16.66 4.91
CA SER A 69 -2.59 17.80 5.74
C SER A 69 -1.08 17.82 5.97
N HIS A 70 -0.40 16.67 5.88
CA HIS A 70 1.04 16.57 6.08
C HIS A 70 1.84 16.91 4.83
N LEU A 71 1.20 16.96 3.66
CA LEU A 71 1.88 17.25 2.39
C LEU A 71 2.57 18.61 2.40
N ALA A 72 2.02 19.60 3.10
CA ALA A 72 2.66 20.91 3.26
C ALA A 72 4.00 20.89 4.02
N SER A 73 4.33 19.77 4.69
CA SER A 73 5.62 19.57 5.37
C SER A 73 6.69 18.88 4.50
N LEU A 74 6.35 18.53 3.26
CA LEU A 74 7.30 17.95 2.32
C LEU A 74 8.15 19.05 1.68
N SER A 75 9.45 18.77 1.54
CA SER A 75 10.48 19.66 1.01
C SER A 75 11.54 18.89 0.21
N ASN A 76 11.18 17.72 -0.31
CA ASN A 76 12.09 16.80 -0.99
C ASN A 76 12.57 17.28 -2.37
N GLY A 77 12.00 18.36 -2.92
CA GLY A 77 12.37 18.91 -4.23
C GLY A 77 12.42 17.82 -5.30
N ASN A 78 13.53 17.72 -6.05
CA ASN A 78 13.68 16.71 -7.11
C ASN A 78 13.93 15.27 -6.61
N ARG A 79 13.92 15.02 -5.29
CA ARG A 79 14.12 13.68 -4.70
C ARG A 79 12.77 12.97 -4.51
N THR A 80 12.06 12.77 -5.62
CA THR A 80 10.69 12.28 -5.62
C THR A 80 10.63 10.74 -5.70
N PRO A 81 10.10 10.04 -4.68
CA PRO A 81 9.94 8.59 -4.71
C PRO A 81 8.84 8.16 -5.67
N VAL A 82 8.92 6.90 -6.12
CA VAL A 82 7.73 6.12 -6.48
C VAL A 82 7.06 5.65 -5.18
N VAL A 83 5.72 5.67 -5.12
CA VAL A 83 4.97 5.27 -3.94
C VAL A 83 4.05 4.09 -4.26
N TYR A 84 4.21 2.99 -3.52
CA TYR A 84 3.24 1.89 -3.47
C TYR A 84 2.32 2.09 -2.27
N SER A 85 1.19 2.75 -2.50
CA SER A 85 0.14 3.00 -1.52
C SER A 85 -0.91 1.90 -1.59
N ILE A 86 -0.56 0.71 -1.10
CA ILE A 86 -1.38 -0.50 -1.24
C ILE A 86 -2.34 -0.59 -0.06
N ASN A 87 -3.43 0.17 -0.12
CA ASN A 87 -4.42 0.32 0.94
C ASN A 87 -5.65 1.05 0.38
N CYS A 88 -6.77 0.90 1.08
CA CYS A 88 -8.09 1.37 0.65
C CYS A 88 -8.09 2.83 0.18
N ALA A 89 -8.58 3.06 -1.05
CA ALA A 89 -8.99 4.36 -1.61
C ALA A 89 -7.95 5.49 -1.55
N SER A 90 -6.69 5.22 -1.22
CA SER A 90 -5.63 6.24 -1.16
C SER A 90 -5.21 6.74 -2.54
N GLY A 91 -5.48 5.94 -3.59
CA GLY A 91 -5.27 6.28 -4.99
C GLY A 91 -6.51 6.79 -5.72
N LEU A 92 -7.57 7.18 -5.01
CA LEU A 92 -8.80 7.70 -5.62
C LEU A 92 -8.51 8.98 -6.42
N PHE A 93 -8.99 9.03 -7.66
CA PHE A 93 -8.82 10.19 -8.58
C PHE A 93 -10.05 10.48 -9.45
N ASP A 94 -11.06 9.61 -9.41
CA ASP A 94 -12.22 9.56 -10.31
C ASP A 94 -13.52 9.88 -9.56
N ASN A 95 -13.43 10.77 -8.56
CA ASN A 95 -14.53 11.18 -7.69
C ASN A 95 -15.73 11.77 -8.42
N GLU A 96 -15.55 12.28 -9.63
CA GLU A 96 -16.60 12.76 -10.52
C GLU A 96 -17.47 11.65 -11.09
N THR A 97 -17.00 10.40 -11.07
CA THR A 97 -17.72 9.21 -11.57
C THR A 97 -18.14 8.24 -10.47
N LEU A 98 -17.93 8.60 -9.20
CA LEU A 98 -18.31 7.78 -8.06
C LEU A 98 -19.84 7.67 -7.96
N ASP A 99 -20.38 6.51 -8.33
CA ASP A 99 -21.78 6.18 -8.09
C ASP A 99 -22.00 5.86 -6.59
N PRO A 100 -22.77 6.66 -5.84
CA PRO A 100 -23.09 6.37 -4.44
C PRO A 100 -23.76 5.01 -4.20
N ALA A 101 -24.47 4.47 -5.19
CA ALA A 101 -25.12 3.16 -5.08
C ALA A 101 -24.13 1.99 -5.15
N LEU A 102 -22.92 2.22 -5.67
CA LEU A 102 -21.88 1.20 -5.84
C LEU A 102 -20.70 1.40 -4.87
N GLN A 103 -20.86 2.31 -3.90
CA GLN A 103 -19.84 2.60 -2.90
C GLN A 103 -19.98 1.68 -1.68
N ASP A 104 -18.91 0.95 -1.39
CA ASP A 104 -18.79 0.16 -0.15
C ASP A 104 -18.60 1.01 1.11
N TRP A 105 -18.29 2.29 0.94
CA TRP A 105 -18.06 3.25 2.01
C TRP A 105 -18.28 4.67 1.50
N ASN A 106 -18.85 5.55 2.33
CA ASN A 106 -18.95 6.97 1.99
C ASN A 106 -17.57 7.63 2.08
N TYR A 107 -16.94 7.83 0.93
CA TYR A 107 -15.61 8.43 0.83
C TYR A 107 -15.56 9.92 1.22
N ASN A 108 -16.72 10.58 1.38
CA ASN A 108 -16.83 12.00 1.68
C ASN A 108 -16.04 12.88 0.69
N THR A 109 -16.16 12.55 -0.59
CA THR A 109 -15.51 13.24 -1.70
C THR A 109 -16.48 14.19 -2.40
N THR A 110 -15.98 15.31 -2.88
CA THR A 110 -16.68 16.21 -3.83
C THR A 110 -16.21 15.95 -5.25
N VAL A 111 -17.04 16.26 -6.25
CA VAL A 111 -16.75 16.11 -7.70
C VAL A 111 -15.52 16.92 -8.15
N THR A 112 -15.21 18.02 -7.48
CA THR A 112 -14.07 18.89 -7.82
C THR A 112 -12.87 18.73 -6.89
N GLY A 113 -12.95 17.83 -5.91
CA GLY A 113 -11.89 17.61 -4.94
C GLY A 113 -10.69 16.89 -5.54
N ALA A 114 -9.51 17.18 -5.00
CA ALA A 114 -8.29 16.40 -5.26
C ALA A 114 -7.88 15.67 -3.98
N TYR A 115 -7.60 14.38 -4.09
CA TYR A 115 -7.35 13.49 -2.95
C TYR A 115 -5.88 13.13 -2.80
N TRP A 116 -5.56 12.33 -1.79
CA TRP A 116 -4.18 12.14 -1.32
C TRP A 116 -3.18 11.83 -2.45
N ALA A 117 -3.47 10.85 -3.32
CA ALA A 117 -2.58 10.51 -4.43
C ALA A 117 -2.45 11.62 -5.48
N GLU A 118 -3.56 12.28 -5.85
CA GLU A 118 -3.49 13.41 -6.77
C GLU A 118 -2.70 14.57 -6.17
N ARG A 119 -2.90 14.87 -4.88
CA ARG A 119 -2.24 15.99 -4.20
C ARG A 119 -0.74 15.78 -4.08
N ILE A 120 -0.28 14.58 -3.73
CA ILE A 120 1.16 14.29 -3.65
C ILE A 120 1.84 14.25 -5.03
N LEU A 121 1.08 13.96 -6.10
CA LEU A 121 1.58 14.00 -7.49
C LEU A 121 1.59 15.41 -8.10
N ARG A 122 0.66 16.29 -7.69
CA ARG A 122 0.49 17.64 -8.27
C ARG A 122 1.34 18.72 -7.63
N MET A 123 1.92 18.46 -6.45
CA MET A 123 2.73 19.44 -5.73
C MET A 123 4.19 19.47 -6.21
N GLU A 124 4.90 20.57 -5.94
CA GLU A 124 6.36 20.57 -6.07
C GLU A 124 6.98 19.62 -5.03
N GLY A 125 7.92 18.77 -5.47
CA GLY A 125 8.37 17.65 -4.65
C GLY A 125 7.33 16.52 -4.63
N GLY A 126 6.98 16.02 -3.45
CA GLY A 126 5.99 14.94 -3.33
C GLY A 126 6.50 13.63 -3.91
N ALA A 127 5.77 13.05 -4.87
CA ALA A 127 6.08 11.76 -5.50
C ALA A 127 6.15 11.87 -7.03
N VAL A 128 6.99 11.04 -7.67
CA VAL A 128 7.10 10.98 -9.14
C VAL A 128 6.09 10.01 -9.76
N GLY A 129 5.54 9.11 -8.96
CA GLY A 129 4.55 8.13 -9.38
C GLY A 129 3.91 7.44 -8.19
N VAL A 130 2.64 7.06 -8.32
CA VAL A 130 1.88 6.36 -7.29
C VAL A 130 1.18 5.17 -7.92
N ILE A 131 1.31 4.00 -7.29
CA ILE A 131 0.36 2.89 -7.43
C ILE A 131 -0.43 2.85 -6.14
N GLY A 132 -1.74 3.04 -6.19
CA GLY A 132 -2.57 2.93 -5.00
C GLY A 132 -4.05 2.80 -5.32
N ASP A 133 -4.81 2.24 -4.38
CA ASP A 133 -6.14 1.71 -4.65
C ASP A 133 -7.18 2.82 -4.83
N THR A 134 -8.04 2.72 -5.86
CA THR A 134 -9.05 3.75 -6.17
C THR A 134 -10.30 3.61 -5.30
N ARG A 135 -10.52 2.43 -4.71
CA ARG A 135 -11.62 2.14 -3.77
C ARG A 135 -11.08 1.37 -2.56
N ASN A 136 -11.98 1.05 -1.62
CA ASN A 136 -11.74 0.01 -0.64
C ASN A 136 -11.16 -1.25 -1.29
N SER A 137 -10.28 -1.94 -0.57
CA SER A 137 -9.44 -2.99 -1.15
C SER A 137 -9.25 -4.14 -0.16
N PRO A 138 -9.34 -5.41 -0.57
CA PRO A 138 -9.30 -6.54 0.35
C PRO A 138 -7.88 -6.80 0.85
N THR A 139 -7.73 -7.08 2.15
CA THR A 139 -6.40 -7.24 2.76
C THR A 139 -5.58 -8.39 2.15
N TRP A 140 -6.15 -9.54 1.80
CA TRP A 140 -5.33 -10.65 1.28
C TRP A 140 -4.90 -10.43 -0.18
N ALA A 141 -5.79 -9.88 -1.01
CA ALA A 141 -5.46 -9.47 -2.37
C ALA A 141 -4.35 -8.42 -2.37
N ASN A 142 -4.46 -7.40 -1.52
CA ASN A 142 -3.41 -6.40 -1.37
C ASN A 142 -2.07 -7.03 -0.94
N SER A 143 -2.06 -8.08 -0.12
CA SER A 143 -0.82 -8.76 0.31
C SER A 143 -0.15 -9.45 -0.86
N ALA A 144 -0.94 -10.11 -1.70
CA ALA A 144 -0.46 -10.71 -2.93
C ALA A 144 0.04 -9.66 -3.92
N LEU A 145 -0.75 -8.59 -4.16
CA LEU A 145 -0.36 -7.49 -5.03
C LEU A 145 0.97 -6.88 -4.59
N ALA A 146 1.12 -6.54 -3.31
CA ALA A 146 2.37 -5.96 -2.79
C ALA A 146 3.58 -6.87 -3.06
N ARG A 147 3.47 -8.19 -2.82
CA ARG A 147 4.56 -9.13 -3.13
C ARG A 147 4.89 -9.16 -4.63
N GLY A 148 3.87 -9.13 -5.49
CA GLY A 148 4.08 -9.09 -6.94
C GLY A 148 4.75 -7.79 -7.41
N LEU A 149 4.37 -6.63 -6.84
CA LEU A 149 5.03 -5.35 -7.12
C LEU A 149 6.49 -5.35 -6.68
N PHE A 150 6.77 -5.90 -5.49
CA PHE A 150 8.15 -6.04 -5.00
C PHE A 150 8.95 -7.02 -5.84
N ASP A 151 8.38 -8.15 -6.29
CA ASP A 151 9.07 -9.11 -7.13
C ASP A 151 9.37 -8.56 -8.54
N ALA A 152 8.44 -7.82 -9.13
CA ALA A 152 8.68 -7.09 -10.37
C ALA A 152 9.84 -6.08 -10.24
N THR A 153 9.95 -5.42 -9.09
CA THR A 153 10.97 -4.39 -8.85
C THR A 153 12.32 -5.01 -8.46
N PHE A 154 12.30 -5.96 -7.55
CA PHE A 154 13.41 -6.70 -6.96
C PHE A 154 13.19 -8.19 -7.22
N PRO A 155 13.76 -8.74 -8.30
CA PRO A 155 13.53 -10.13 -8.70
C PRO A 155 13.90 -11.15 -7.62
N ASN A 156 13.17 -12.27 -7.60
CA ASN A 156 13.28 -13.38 -6.64
C ASN A 156 12.67 -13.13 -5.26
N VAL A 157 11.84 -12.10 -5.08
CA VAL A 157 10.98 -12.00 -3.89
C VAL A 157 9.96 -13.14 -3.89
N VAL A 158 9.50 -13.56 -5.07
CA VAL A 158 8.68 -14.75 -5.29
C VAL A 158 9.37 -15.68 -6.30
N PRO A 159 10.33 -16.51 -5.86
CA PRO A 159 11.18 -17.28 -6.78
C PRO A 159 10.45 -18.25 -7.72
N ALA A 160 9.23 -18.65 -7.38
CA ALA A 160 8.43 -19.59 -8.16
C ALA A 160 7.52 -18.92 -9.20
N TYR A 161 7.62 -17.59 -9.38
CA TYR A 161 6.75 -16.84 -10.27
C TYR A 161 7.54 -15.89 -11.18
N GLY A 162 7.20 -15.88 -12.47
CA GLY A 162 7.72 -14.94 -13.45
C GLY A 162 9.23 -15.07 -13.75
N PRO A 163 9.76 -14.20 -14.63
CA PRO A 163 11.17 -14.17 -14.95
C PRO A 163 11.99 -13.48 -13.85
N ASN A 164 13.23 -13.93 -13.65
CA ASN A 164 14.19 -13.32 -12.73
C ASN A 164 14.84 -12.05 -13.33
N SER A 165 14.03 -11.05 -13.65
CA SER A 165 14.49 -9.79 -14.26
C SER A 165 13.69 -8.60 -13.77
N SER A 166 14.37 -7.51 -13.40
CA SER A 166 13.72 -6.33 -12.84
C SER A 166 12.99 -5.54 -13.92
N ILE A 167 11.71 -5.27 -13.68
CA ILE A 167 10.84 -4.44 -14.52
C ILE A 167 10.98 -2.97 -14.09
N LYS A 168 11.06 -2.05 -15.06
CA LYS A 168 11.32 -0.63 -14.79
C LYS A 168 10.15 0.31 -15.09
N ARG A 169 9.23 -0.09 -15.97
CA ARG A 169 8.05 0.73 -16.27
C ARG A 169 6.98 0.46 -15.21
N LEU A 170 6.45 1.53 -14.62
CA LEU A 170 5.47 1.43 -13.54
C LEU A 170 4.20 0.68 -13.96
N GLY A 171 3.74 0.88 -15.19
CA GLY A 171 2.60 0.13 -15.75
C GLY A 171 2.87 -1.37 -15.89
N ASP A 172 4.06 -1.76 -16.34
CA ASP A 172 4.45 -3.17 -16.47
C ASP A 172 4.59 -3.82 -15.08
N ILE A 173 5.13 -3.08 -14.10
CA ILE A 173 5.17 -3.51 -12.69
C ILE A 173 3.75 -3.77 -12.15
N LEU A 174 2.80 -2.85 -12.41
CA LEU A 174 1.41 -3.02 -11.98
C LEU A 174 0.76 -4.24 -12.63
N ASN A 175 0.96 -4.43 -13.93
CA ASN A 175 0.42 -5.59 -14.66
C ASN A 175 0.98 -6.91 -14.12
N TYR A 176 2.29 -6.97 -13.88
CA TYR A 176 2.93 -8.13 -13.24
C TYR A 176 2.35 -8.40 -11.85
N GLY A 177 2.25 -7.36 -11.01
CA GLY A 177 1.68 -7.47 -9.67
C GLY A 177 0.25 -8.00 -9.66
N LYS A 178 -0.59 -7.53 -10.61
CA LYS A 178 -1.96 -8.02 -10.80
C LYS A 178 -2.00 -9.48 -11.28
N ALA A 179 -1.16 -9.85 -12.26
CA ALA A 179 -1.07 -11.22 -12.74
C ALA A 179 -0.64 -12.18 -11.62
N TYR A 180 0.33 -11.77 -10.80
CA TYR A 180 0.72 -12.51 -9.61
C TYR A 180 -0.44 -12.62 -8.63
N MET A 181 -1.11 -11.50 -8.29
CA MET A 181 -2.26 -11.50 -7.39
C MET A 181 -3.36 -12.49 -7.82
N VAL A 182 -3.67 -12.58 -9.11
CA VAL A 182 -4.64 -13.54 -9.66
C VAL A 182 -4.15 -14.99 -9.51
N SER A 183 -2.85 -15.25 -9.72
CA SER A 183 -2.27 -16.60 -9.52
C SER A 183 -2.42 -17.12 -8.08
N GLN A 184 -2.67 -16.22 -7.13
CA GLN A 184 -2.78 -16.53 -5.72
C GLN A 184 -4.20 -16.87 -5.26
N VAL A 185 -5.19 -16.82 -6.15
CA VAL A 185 -6.56 -17.23 -5.83
C VAL A 185 -6.59 -18.68 -5.37
N GLY A 186 -7.19 -18.94 -4.21
CA GLY A 186 -7.29 -20.27 -3.63
C GLY A 186 -5.98 -20.81 -3.03
N GLN A 187 -4.86 -20.07 -3.12
CA GLN A 187 -3.58 -20.48 -2.52
C GLN A 187 -3.52 -20.09 -1.04
N ALA A 188 -2.97 -20.99 -0.22
CA ALA A 188 -2.68 -20.68 1.18
C ALA A 188 -1.51 -19.69 1.26
N GLN A 189 -1.67 -18.60 2.01
CA GLN A 189 -0.58 -17.63 2.24
C GLN A 189 -0.39 -17.36 3.73
N THR A 190 0.81 -16.90 4.08
CA THR A 190 1.15 -16.41 5.43
C THR A 190 0.26 -15.26 5.89
N ALA A 191 -0.33 -14.53 4.92
CA ALA A 191 -1.28 -13.46 5.16
C ALA A 191 -2.74 -13.92 5.23
N GLY A 192 -3.13 -15.04 4.60
CA GLY A 192 -4.54 -15.42 4.37
C GLY A 192 -4.77 -15.85 2.92
N SER A 193 -5.98 -16.30 2.55
CA SER A 193 -6.28 -16.74 1.18
C SER A 193 -6.85 -15.60 0.33
N VAL A 194 -6.46 -15.54 -0.96
CA VAL A 194 -7.08 -14.63 -1.94
C VAL A 194 -8.30 -15.33 -2.54
N SER A 195 -9.47 -14.68 -2.51
CA SER A 195 -10.68 -15.17 -3.17
C SER A 195 -10.74 -14.71 -4.63
N SER A 196 -11.52 -15.42 -5.44
CA SER A 196 -11.81 -15.02 -6.84
C SER A 196 -12.36 -13.60 -6.88
N ASP A 197 -13.32 -13.27 -6.02
CA ASP A 197 -13.96 -11.96 -5.94
C ASP A 197 -12.96 -10.86 -5.55
N ALA A 198 -12.06 -11.15 -4.60
CA ALA A 198 -11.04 -10.20 -4.19
C ALA A 198 -9.99 -9.94 -5.30
N SER A 199 -9.74 -10.93 -6.15
CA SER A 199 -8.76 -10.81 -7.25
C SER A 199 -9.34 -10.17 -8.52
N SER A 200 -10.59 -10.50 -8.86
CA SER A 200 -11.26 -10.04 -10.08
C SER A 200 -11.63 -8.57 -10.00
N ARG A 201 -11.87 -8.09 -8.78
CA ARG A 201 -12.17 -6.70 -8.52
C ARG A 201 -10.92 -5.84 -8.30
N GLY A 202 -9.69 -6.36 -8.46
CA GLY A 202 -8.42 -5.72 -8.07
C GLY A 202 -8.39 -4.18 -8.05
N MET A 203 -7.91 -3.58 -6.97
CA MET A 203 -8.01 -2.13 -6.65
C MET A 203 -9.44 -1.56 -6.48
N PHE A 204 -10.47 -2.38 -6.68
CA PHE A 204 -11.86 -2.05 -6.47
C PHE A 204 -12.51 -3.04 -5.44
N THR A 205 -13.10 -2.51 -4.38
CA THR A 205 -14.01 -3.11 -3.37
C THR A 205 -13.50 -3.77 -2.06
N THR A 206 -14.37 -3.62 -1.04
CA THR A 206 -14.49 -4.09 0.37
C THR A 206 -13.34 -4.77 1.13
N CYS A 207 -13.17 -4.33 2.39
CA CYS A 207 -12.41 -5.01 3.46
C CYS A 207 -13.22 -6.13 4.13
#